data_AF-A0A8C6EZM4-F1
#
_entry.id   AF-A0A8C6EZM4-F1
#
_cell.length_a   1.000
_cell.length_b   1.000
_cell.length_c   1.000
_cell.angle_alpha   90.00
_cell.angle_beta   90.00
_cell.angle_gamma   90.00
#
_symmetry.space_group_name_H-M   'P 1'
#
loop_
_entity.id
_entity.type
_entity.pdbx_description
1 polymer ?
#
loop_
_entity_poly.entity_id
_entity_poly.type
_entity_poly.pdbx_seq_one_letter_code
_entity_poly.pdbx_strand_id
1 'polypeptide(L)'
;MKVLVLLLVTLAVAYAAPDPRGILINLEDGEICMNSAQCKSSCCQHFSPLGVARCTHMASENSECSPKTVYGIYYKCPCERGLTCESDRTIIGAITNTNYGICLDAGRSKE
;
A
#
# COMPACT_ATOMS: atom_id res chain seq x y z
N MET A 1 -37.93 -14.11 28.23
CA MET A 1 -37.27 -12.78 28.36
C MET A 1 -35.76 -12.88 28.57
N LYS A 2 -35.27 -13.56 29.61
CA LYS A 2 -33.81 -13.67 29.93
C LYS A 2 -32.96 -14.24 28.77
N VAL A 3 -33.44 -15.28 28.10
CA VAL A 3 -32.74 -15.90 26.95
C VAL A 3 -32.68 -14.95 25.75
N LEU A 4 -33.74 -14.19 25.51
CA LEU A 4 -33.78 -13.21 24.41
C LEU A 4 -32.81 -12.05 24.68
N VAL A 5 -32.73 -11.58 25.92
CA VAL A 5 -31.77 -10.55 26.33
C VAL A 5 -30.33 -11.07 26.16
N LEU A 6 -30.04 -12.31 26.59
CA LEU A 6 -28.72 -12.92 26.38
C LEU A 6 -28.36 -13.03 24.89
N LEU A 7 -29.30 -13.47 24.05
CA LEU A 7 -29.09 -13.54 22.59
C LEU A 7 -28.77 -12.16 22.02
N LEU A 8 -29.55 -11.14 22.36
CA LEU A 8 -29.33 -9.77 21.88
C LEU A 8 -27.98 -9.21 22.34
N VAL A 9 -27.58 -9.48 23.59
CA VAL A 9 -26.26 -9.09 24.11
C VAL A 9 -25.14 -9.83 23.34
N THR A 10 -25.29 -11.13 23.07
CA THR A 10 -24.28 -11.87 22.31
C THR A 10 -24.15 -11.38 20.86
N LEU A 11 -25.26 -11.05 20.19
CA LEU A 11 -25.19 -10.47 18.85
C LEU A 11 -24.54 -9.09 18.88
N ALA A 12 -24.92 -8.22 19.82
CA ALA A 12 -24.33 -6.89 19.95
C ALA A 12 -22.80 -6.96 20.19
N VAL A 13 -22.34 -7.88 21.04
CA VAL A 13 -20.92 -8.11 21.27
C VAL A 13 -20.22 -8.65 20.02
N ALA A 14 -20.85 -9.54 19.26
CA ALA A 14 -20.28 -10.05 18.01
C ALA A 14 -20.16 -8.97 16.91
N TYR A 15 -21.13 -8.07 16.80
CA TYR A 15 -21.07 -6.93 15.87
C TYR A 15 -20.07 -5.85 16.29
N ALA A 16 -19.86 -5.67 17.60
CA ALA A 16 -18.91 -4.70 18.14
C ALA A 16 -17.50 -5.28 18.33
N ALA A 17 -17.33 -6.60 18.20
CA ALA A 17 -16.03 -7.23 18.24
C ALA A 17 -15.21 -6.68 17.06
N PRO A 18 -14.05 -6.05 17.30
CA PRO A 18 -13.14 -5.74 16.23
C PRO A 18 -12.85 -7.03 15.48
N ASP A 19 -13.08 -7.00 14.17
CA ASP A 19 -12.76 -8.07 13.23
C ASP A 19 -11.36 -8.61 13.60
N PRO A 20 -11.15 -9.94 13.77
CA PRO A 20 -9.85 -10.50 14.13
C PRO A 20 -8.85 -10.44 12.95
N ARG A 21 -9.04 -9.48 12.02
CA ARG A 21 -8.09 -9.16 10.97
C ARG A 21 -6.76 -8.89 11.66
N GLY A 22 -5.83 -9.83 11.48
CA GLY A 22 -4.51 -9.78 12.07
C GLY A 22 -3.93 -8.40 11.84
N ILE A 23 -3.60 -7.73 12.94
CA ILE A 23 -3.26 -6.31 13.09
C ILE A 23 -2.12 -5.83 12.15
N LEU A 24 -1.54 -6.69 11.31
CA LEU A 24 -0.26 -6.45 10.64
C LEU A 24 -0.13 -6.99 9.18
N ILE A 25 -1.08 -7.73 8.58
CA ILE A 25 -0.96 -8.25 7.19
C ILE A 25 -2.32 -8.40 6.47
N ASN A 26 -2.34 -8.38 5.14
CA ASN A 26 -3.51 -8.43 4.25
C ASN A 26 -4.47 -7.23 4.35
N LEU A 27 -3.93 -6.04 4.56
CA LEU A 27 -4.67 -4.79 4.58
C LEU A 27 -5.24 -4.44 3.20
N GLU A 28 -6.41 -3.84 3.21
CA GLU A 28 -7.15 -3.34 2.05
C GLU A 28 -6.76 -1.89 1.73
N ASP A 29 -7.02 -1.45 0.50
CA ASP A 29 -6.70 -0.09 0.09
C ASP A 29 -7.45 0.93 0.96
N GLY A 30 -6.72 1.97 1.40
CA GLY A 30 -7.20 2.98 2.35
C GLY A 30 -6.94 2.69 3.83
N GLU A 31 -6.60 1.45 4.20
CA GLU A 31 -6.20 1.13 5.57
C GLU A 31 -4.80 1.65 5.90
N ILE A 32 -4.56 1.98 7.18
CA ILE A 32 -3.28 2.52 7.64
C ILE A 32 -2.23 1.41 7.67
N CYS A 33 -1.09 1.65 7.04
CA CYS A 33 0.00 0.68 6.93
C CYS A 33 1.33 1.27 7.40
N MET A 34 2.22 0.39 7.85
CA MET A 34 3.61 0.75 8.17
C MET A 34 4.63 0.11 7.23
N ASN A 35 4.18 -0.80 6.36
CA ASN A 35 5.01 -1.42 5.35
C ASN A 35 4.15 -1.98 4.21
N SER A 36 4.65 -1.95 2.99
CA SER A 36 4.04 -2.55 1.79
C SER A 36 3.69 -4.02 1.94
N ALA A 37 4.46 -4.80 2.72
CA ALA A 37 4.18 -6.21 2.98
C ALA A 37 2.86 -6.45 3.73
N GLN A 38 2.31 -5.40 4.35
CA GLN A 38 1.03 -5.47 5.05
C GLN A 38 -0.14 -5.40 4.06
N CYS A 39 0.02 -4.74 2.91
CA CYS A 39 -1.06 -4.45 1.96
C CYS A 39 -1.26 -5.59 0.96
N LYS A 40 -2.52 -5.94 0.63
CA LYS A 40 -2.84 -6.85 -0.49
C LYS A 40 -2.31 -6.32 -1.83
N SER A 41 -2.41 -5.01 -2.03
CA SER A 41 -1.87 -4.27 -3.18
C SER A 41 -0.35 -4.16 -3.19
N SER A 42 0.34 -4.58 -2.11
CA SER A 42 1.79 -4.51 -1.96
C SER A 42 2.39 -3.09 -2.03
N CYS A 43 1.58 -2.04 -1.93
CA CYS A 43 2.05 -0.66 -1.80
C CYS A 43 1.49 0.03 -0.56
N CYS A 44 2.39 0.57 0.26
CA CYS A 44 2.07 1.46 1.37
C CYS A 44 2.55 2.89 1.02
N GLN A 45 1.63 3.82 0.81
CA GLN A 45 1.92 5.16 0.31
C GLN A 45 1.60 6.25 1.33
N HIS A 46 2.45 7.29 1.39
CA HIS A 46 2.17 8.54 2.09
C HIS A 46 2.37 9.76 1.19
N PHE A 47 1.64 10.84 1.47
CA PHE A 47 1.68 12.06 0.64
C PHE A 47 2.64 13.13 1.18
N SER A 48 3.10 13.01 2.42
CA SER A 48 3.99 13.98 3.06
C SER A 48 4.91 13.31 4.08
N PRO A 49 6.08 13.87 4.41
CA PRO A 49 7.05 13.27 5.33
C PRO A 49 6.49 12.93 6.73
N LEU A 50 5.48 13.66 7.19
CA LEU A 50 4.79 13.46 8.48
C LEU A 50 3.37 12.88 8.30
N GLY A 51 3.01 12.50 7.08
CA GLY A 51 1.70 11.97 6.76
C GLY A 51 1.57 10.48 7.11
N VAL A 52 0.37 10.09 7.53
CA VAL A 52 0.04 8.68 7.78
C VAL A 52 0.00 7.92 6.45
N ALA A 53 0.78 6.82 6.37
CA ALA A 53 0.80 5.97 5.20
C ALA A 53 -0.44 5.05 5.16
N ARG A 54 -0.94 4.80 3.95
CA ARG A 54 -2.10 3.94 3.68
C ARG A 54 -1.85 3.01 2.51
N CYS A 55 -2.49 1.85 2.53
CA CYS A 55 -2.44 0.92 1.41
C CYS A 55 -3.12 1.54 0.18
N THR A 56 -2.57 1.30 -1.00
CA THR A 56 -3.15 1.74 -2.27
C THR A 56 -2.63 0.90 -3.43
N HIS A 57 -3.27 1.00 -4.59
CA HIS A 57 -2.87 0.32 -5.81
C HIS A 57 -1.45 0.68 -6.27
N MET A 58 -0.80 -0.29 -6.93
CA MET A 58 0.45 -0.07 -7.64
C MET A 58 0.24 0.86 -8.84
N ALA A 59 1.32 1.48 -9.32
CA ALA A 59 1.28 2.40 -10.45
C ALA A 59 1.02 1.67 -11.77
N SER A 60 0.01 2.10 -12.53
CA SER A 60 -0.35 1.56 -13.84
C SER A 60 0.62 2.04 -14.93
N GLU A 61 0.51 1.49 -16.15
CA GLU A 61 1.27 1.98 -17.30
C GLU A 61 1.04 3.49 -17.52
N ASN A 62 2.11 4.20 -17.88
CA ASN A 62 2.16 5.65 -18.11
C ASN A 62 1.82 6.53 -16.88
N SER A 63 1.81 5.95 -15.67
CA SER A 63 1.62 6.71 -14.43
C SER A 63 2.94 6.96 -13.69
N GLU A 64 2.94 7.95 -12.80
CA GLU A 64 4.10 8.28 -11.96
C GLU A 64 4.40 7.17 -10.95
N CYS A 65 5.68 6.82 -10.82
CA CYS A 65 6.13 5.76 -9.94
C CYS A 65 7.40 6.12 -9.17
N SER A 66 7.70 5.34 -8.13
CA SER A 66 9.03 5.28 -7.53
C SER A 66 9.61 3.87 -7.70
N PRO A 67 10.91 3.72 -7.98
CA PRO A 67 11.55 2.42 -8.03
C PRO A 67 11.41 1.72 -6.67
N LYS A 68 11.32 0.39 -6.71
CA LYS A 68 11.19 -0.43 -5.50
C LYS A 68 12.38 -0.21 -4.56
N THR A 69 12.12 0.12 -3.30
CA THR A 69 13.14 0.33 -2.27
C THR A 69 12.99 -0.65 -1.12
N VAL A 70 14.03 -0.77 -0.30
CA VAL A 70 14.03 -1.62 0.90
C VAL A 70 13.20 -1.06 2.05
N TYR A 71 12.87 0.24 2.01
CA TYR A 71 12.09 0.90 3.06
C TYR A 71 10.64 0.42 3.12
N GLY A 72 10.10 -0.05 1.99
CA GLY A 72 8.74 -0.61 1.94
C GLY A 72 7.63 0.41 2.19
N ILE A 73 7.92 1.70 2.16
CA ILE A 73 6.98 2.83 2.22
C ILE A 73 7.36 3.80 1.10
N TYR A 74 6.37 4.37 0.42
CA TYR A 74 6.59 5.13 -0.81
C TYR A 74 5.84 6.46 -0.84
N TYR A 75 6.42 7.48 -1.47
CA TYR A 75 5.67 8.68 -1.87
C TYR A 75 4.81 8.44 -3.12
N LYS A 76 5.33 7.61 -4.04
CA LYS A 76 4.69 7.15 -5.28
C LYS A 76 4.88 5.65 -5.38
N CYS A 77 3.80 4.90 -5.60
CA CYS A 77 3.88 3.45 -5.63
C CYS A 77 4.78 2.93 -6.76
N PRO A 78 5.42 1.76 -6.58
CA PRO A 78 6.08 1.06 -7.67
C PRO A 78 5.05 0.57 -8.69
N CYS A 79 5.54 0.29 -9.89
CA CYS A 79 4.68 -0.18 -10.98
C CYS A 79 4.08 -1.56 -10.74
N GLU A 80 2.96 -1.82 -11.41
CA GLU A 80 2.39 -3.15 -11.54
C GLU A 80 3.36 -4.15 -12.18
N ARG A 81 3.07 -5.45 -11.99
CA ARG A 81 3.92 -6.51 -12.55
C ARG A 81 3.95 -6.42 -14.08
N GLY A 82 5.15 -6.50 -14.65
CA GLY A 82 5.37 -6.40 -16.10
C GLY A 82 5.81 -5.01 -16.56
N LEU A 83 5.69 -3.99 -15.70
CA LEU A 83 6.11 -2.63 -15.99
C LEU A 83 7.44 -2.31 -15.30
N THR A 84 8.21 -1.41 -15.91
CA THR A 84 9.46 -0.88 -15.37
C THR A 84 9.28 0.60 -15.05
N CYS A 85 9.69 1.01 -13.85
CA CYS A 85 9.71 2.43 -13.47
C CYS A 85 10.97 3.08 -14.06
N GLU A 86 10.81 3.78 -15.19
CA GLU A 86 11.89 4.53 -15.83
C GLU A 86 12.07 5.87 -15.14
N SER A 87 13.17 6.00 -14.37
CA SER A 87 13.53 7.21 -13.64
C SER A 87 15.03 7.49 -13.68
N ASP A 88 15.38 8.77 -13.64
CA ASP A 88 16.76 9.21 -13.45
C ASP A 88 17.19 8.94 -12.00
N ARG A 89 18.00 7.90 -11.81
CA ARG A 89 18.43 7.49 -10.47
C ARG A 89 19.62 8.31 -10.00
N THR A 90 19.41 9.09 -8.95
CA THR A 90 20.48 9.82 -8.26
C THR A 90 20.76 9.21 -6.89
N ILE A 91 21.97 9.42 -6.37
CA ILE A 91 22.37 8.97 -5.02
C ILE A 91 21.46 9.61 -3.96
N ILE A 92 21.23 10.93 -4.07
CA ILE A 92 20.37 11.67 -3.16
C ILE A 92 18.94 11.12 -3.23
N GLY A 93 18.40 10.94 -4.44
CA GLY A 93 17.05 10.41 -4.64
C GLY A 93 16.87 8.96 -4.20
N ALA A 94 17.93 8.15 -4.16
CA ALA A 94 17.88 6.79 -3.60
C ALA A 94 17.78 6.80 -2.07
N ILE A 95 18.46 7.74 -1.42
CA ILE A 95 18.40 7.94 0.03
C ILE A 95 17.03 8.52 0.44
N THR A 96 16.51 9.48 -0.32
CA THR A 96 15.23 10.15 -0.02
C THR A 96 14.01 9.39 -0.57
N ASN A 97 14.19 8.33 -1.36
CA ASN A 97 13.12 7.59 -2.05
C ASN A 97 12.26 8.52 -2.94
N THR A 98 12.93 9.42 -3.67
CA THR A 98 12.31 10.42 -4.54
C THR A 98 12.81 10.35 -5.98
N ASN A 99 13.38 9.22 -6.41
CA ASN A 99 13.73 8.97 -7.81
C ASN A 99 12.47 8.66 -8.62
N TYR A 100 11.59 9.65 -8.81
CA TYR A 100 10.32 9.45 -9.50
C TYR A 100 10.52 9.22 -11.00
N GLY A 101 9.64 8.42 -11.57
CA GLY A 101 9.67 8.04 -12.98
C GLY A 101 8.28 7.78 -13.52
N ILE A 102 8.24 7.16 -14.70
CA ILE A 102 7.02 6.71 -15.35
C ILE A 102 7.07 5.19 -15.56
N CYS A 103 5.95 4.52 -15.31
CA CYS A 103 5.82 3.09 -15.59
C CYS A 103 5.69 2.82 -17.08
N LEU A 104 6.64 2.10 -17.67
CA LEU A 104 6.58 1.68 -19.07
C LEU A 104 6.64 0.16 -19.18
N ASP A 105 6.01 -0.41 -20.20
CA ASP A 105 6.15 -1.84 -20.50
C ASP A 105 7.62 -2.16 -20.84
N ALA A 106 8.19 -3.15 -20.15
CA ALA A 106 9.56 -3.60 -20.37
C ALA A 106 9.82 -4.07 -21.82
N GLY A 107 8.78 -4.52 -22.54
CA GLY A 107 8.84 -4.87 -23.94
C GLY A 107 8.96 -3.66 -24.87
N ARG A 108 8.43 -2.50 -24.46
CA ARG A 108 8.42 -1.26 -25.25
C ARG A 108 9.67 -0.40 -25.06
N SER A 109 10.40 -0.61 -23.96
CA SER A 109 11.69 0.09 -23.67
C SER A 109 12.87 -0.43 -24.53
N LYS A 110 12.66 -1.47 -25.35
CA LYS A 110 13.71 -2.10 -26.19
C LYS A 110 13.59 -1.83 -27.70
N GLU A 111 12.66 -0.97 -28.10
CA GLU A 111 12.43 -0.58 -29.51
C GLU A 111 12.98 0.81 -29.81
#